data_AF-A0A094YTH1-F1
#
_entry.id   AF-A0A094YTH1-F1
#
_cell.length_a   1.000
_cell.length_b   1.000
_cell.length_c   1.000
_cell.angle_alpha   90.00
_cell.angle_beta   90.00
_cell.angle_gamma   90.00
#
_symmetry.space_group_name_H-M   'P 1'
#
loop_
_entity.id
_entity.type
_entity.pdbx_description
1 polymer ?
#
loop_
_entity_poly.entity_id
_entity_poly.type
_entity_poly.pdbx_seq_one_letter_code
_entity_poly.pdbx_strand_id
1 'polypeptide(L)'
;MAVDFAIHRPGREGDERNHHAHVLTTTRQVSRDASGALVFGDKAQPEQSDAQLRKQGIEKGAVLVEEVRALWETQANAALEAAGEAARIDRRSLKARGIDRTPTVHLGPSVTALERRGRRTEGGNLNRAIEQDNERKAALTAQIIDLQAERKQRQREKAAVIAERNLYLTAREPYRLDGLRKHAAEELAGGEARVRRGIVKDTLEYAQKTKEIREVEARISEEERDLSYAENWRDECEATIAEWSAGVGFFARLRPPPEIREKKEQAEQARTNIRRSSGILSGLRATLELAKKLFKEWFLAEVNSPKLDDRWRYRSLALDGIKRECDDKLAEERAARAKARQMEDLRLHREAEAIRKERLEQEAQRQKSQVVERKQKVEPPPPSSGTSDPGDDFEDDWDDSPSFGM
;
A
#
# COMPACT_ATOMS: atom_id res chain seq x y z
N MET A 1 -6.48 23.35 45.14
CA MET A 1 -7.89 22.90 45.05
C MET A 1 -8.16 21.99 46.23
N ALA A 2 -9.41 21.84 46.66
CA ALA A 2 -9.79 20.71 47.52
C ALA A 2 -10.32 19.56 46.64
N VAL A 3 -10.26 18.34 47.18
CA VAL A 3 -10.63 17.09 46.50
C VAL A 3 -11.46 16.24 47.46
N ASP A 4 -12.53 15.67 46.95
CA ASP A 4 -13.32 14.62 47.60
C ASP A 4 -13.32 13.39 46.68
N PHE A 5 -13.33 12.18 47.23
CA PHE A 5 -13.26 10.96 46.41
C PHE A 5 -13.95 9.76 47.03
N ALA A 6 -14.57 8.94 46.18
CA ALA A 6 -15.22 7.70 46.55
C ALA A 6 -14.75 6.56 45.64
N ILE A 7 -14.33 5.44 46.22
CA ILE A 7 -13.95 4.22 45.49
C ILE A 7 -15.13 3.25 45.52
N HIS A 8 -15.63 2.90 44.34
CA HIS A 8 -16.81 2.06 44.16
C HIS A 8 -16.42 0.64 43.79
N ARG A 9 -17.13 -0.32 44.41
CA ARG A 9 -17.15 -1.71 43.97
C ARG A 9 -18.04 -1.84 42.71
N PRO A 10 -17.85 -2.89 41.90
CA PRO A 10 -18.79 -3.27 40.85
C PRO A 10 -20.24 -3.30 41.33
N GLY A 11 -21.16 -2.85 40.47
CA GLY A 11 -22.59 -2.99 40.71
C GLY A 11 -23.06 -4.43 40.49
N ARG A 12 -24.12 -4.86 41.20
CA ARG A 12 -24.64 -6.25 41.19
C ARG A 12 -25.04 -6.82 39.82
N GLU A 13 -25.28 -5.96 38.83
CA GLU A 13 -25.62 -6.33 37.45
C GLU A 13 -24.55 -5.89 36.44
N GLY A 14 -23.34 -5.55 36.92
CA GLY A 14 -22.23 -5.05 36.11
C GLY A 14 -21.14 -6.10 35.88
N ASP A 15 -20.09 -5.68 35.17
CA ASP A 15 -18.84 -6.44 35.09
C ASP A 15 -18.14 -6.40 36.46
N GLU A 16 -17.92 -7.55 37.07
CA GLU A 16 -17.27 -7.70 38.40
C GLU A 16 -15.82 -7.22 38.43
N ARG A 17 -15.22 -6.90 37.28
CA ARG A 17 -13.89 -6.29 37.18
C ARG A 17 -13.92 -4.77 37.24
N ASN A 18 -15.09 -4.13 37.12
CA ASN A 18 -15.24 -2.68 37.00
C ASN A 18 -15.18 -1.95 38.37
N HIS A 19 -14.03 -2.08 39.05
CA HIS A 19 -13.67 -1.20 40.16
C HIS A 19 -13.31 0.20 39.61
N HIS A 20 -13.92 1.25 40.16
CA HIS A 20 -13.78 2.61 39.66
C HIS A 20 -13.84 3.62 40.81
N ALA A 21 -13.30 4.82 40.61
CA ALA A 21 -13.34 5.90 41.58
C ALA A 21 -13.98 7.15 40.98
N HIS A 22 -14.83 7.82 41.75
CA HIS A 22 -15.25 9.19 41.49
C HIS A 22 -14.34 10.13 42.27
N VAL A 23 -13.82 11.15 41.59
CA VAL A 23 -12.97 12.19 42.18
C VAL A 23 -13.60 13.53 41.86
N LEU A 24 -14.15 14.20 42.87
CA LEU A 24 -14.73 15.52 42.78
C LEU A 24 -13.66 16.54 43.20
N THR A 25 -13.57 17.66 42.49
CA THR A 25 -12.56 18.69 42.79
C THR A 25 -13.21 20.07 42.78
N THR A 26 -12.66 21.02 43.55
CA THR A 26 -13.18 22.39 43.57
C THR A 26 -12.85 23.12 42.27
N THR A 27 -13.86 23.63 41.58
CA THR A 27 -13.70 24.42 40.33
C THR A 27 -12.93 25.74 40.51
N ARG A 28 -12.68 26.13 41.76
CA ARG A 28 -11.80 27.23 42.16
C ARG A 28 -10.57 26.73 42.90
N GLN A 29 -9.52 27.53 42.83
CA GLN A 29 -8.36 27.41 43.69
C GLN A 29 -8.79 27.62 45.15
N VAL A 30 -8.08 26.97 46.07
CA VAL A 30 -8.34 27.02 47.51
C VAL A 30 -7.03 27.34 48.18
N SER A 31 -7.04 28.39 49.01
CA SER A 31 -5.90 28.84 49.82
C SER A 31 -6.34 29.05 51.27
N ARG A 32 -5.41 29.45 52.14
CA ARG A 32 -5.73 29.97 53.47
C ARG A 32 -5.53 31.48 53.49
N ASP A 33 -6.38 32.18 54.24
CA ASP A 33 -6.16 33.60 54.57
C ASP A 33 -5.22 33.77 55.77
N ALA A 34 -5.02 35.02 56.21
CA ALA A 34 -4.16 35.34 57.36
C ALA A 34 -4.68 34.85 58.72
N SER A 35 -5.97 34.45 58.82
CA SER A 35 -6.53 33.79 60.00
C SER A 35 -6.37 32.26 59.94
N GLY A 36 -5.93 31.73 58.80
CA GLY A 36 -5.86 30.30 58.52
C GLY A 36 -7.15 29.69 57.96
N ALA A 37 -8.22 30.48 57.78
CA ALA A 37 -9.49 30.02 57.22
C ALA A 37 -9.35 29.69 55.73
N LEU A 38 -10.10 28.69 55.25
CA LEU A 38 -10.08 28.28 53.84
C LEU A 38 -10.92 29.24 52.99
N VAL A 39 -10.32 29.78 51.92
CA VAL A 39 -10.96 30.73 51.01
C VAL A 39 -10.86 30.26 49.55
N PHE A 40 -11.86 30.60 48.75
CA PHE A 40 -11.87 30.33 47.31
C PHE A 40 -11.24 31.50 46.54
N GLY A 41 -10.24 31.19 45.72
CA GLY A 41 -9.60 32.14 44.80
C GLY A 41 -10.16 32.05 43.38
N ASP A 42 -9.29 32.29 42.41
CA ASP A 42 -9.59 32.20 40.98
C ASP A 42 -10.03 30.81 40.52
N LYS A 43 -10.51 30.72 39.27
CA LYS A 43 -10.79 29.44 38.60
C LYS A 43 -9.56 28.54 38.64
N ALA A 44 -9.78 27.26 38.99
CA ALA A 44 -8.79 26.22 38.81
C ALA A 44 -8.42 26.11 37.31
N GLN A 45 -7.17 25.78 36.98
CA GLN A 45 -6.68 25.81 35.60
C GLN A 45 -7.54 24.98 34.61
N PRO A 46 -8.04 23.77 34.94
CA PRO A 46 -8.93 23.02 34.05
C PRO A 46 -10.29 23.70 33.74
N GLU A 47 -10.72 24.64 34.57
CA GLU A 47 -12.01 25.34 34.49
C GLU A 47 -11.92 26.70 33.75
N GLN A 48 -10.72 27.04 33.28
CA GLN A 48 -10.45 28.25 32.51
C GLN A 48 -10.78 28.03 31.03
N SER A 49 -11.18 29.09 30.31
CA SER A 49 -11.43 28.96 28.88
C SER A 49 -10.12 28.81 28.11
N ASP A 50 -10.18 28.19 26.93
CA ASP A 50 -9.08 28.12 25.96
C ASP A 50 -8.37 29.47 25.73
N ALA A 51 -9.12 30.59 25.75
CA ALA A 51 -8.57 31.93 25.59
C ALA A 51 -7.79 32.45 26.82
N GLN A 52 -8.03 31.88 28.01
CA GLN A 52 -7.22 32.12 29.21
C GLN A 52 -6.00 31.18 29.24
N LEU A 53 -6.18 29.92 28.87
CA LEU A 53 -5.11 28.91 28.79
C LEU A 53 -4.02 29.31 27.78
N ARG A 54 -4.40 29.85 26.61
CA ARG A 54 -3.43 30.33 25.60
C ARG A 54 -2.54 31.46 26.10
N LYS A 55 -3.03 32.31 27.03
CA LYS A 55 -2.22 33.35 27.69
C LYS A 55 -1.19 32.78 28.68
N GLN A 56 -1.31 31.50 29.04
CA GLN A 56 -0.37 30.73 29.86
C GLN A 56 0.49 29.77 29.02
N GLY A 57 0.42 29.85 27.68
CA GLY A 57 1.13 28.95 26.77
C GLY A 57 0.45 27.59 26.52
N ILE A 58 -0.73 27.35 27.08
CA ILE A 58 -1.47 26.08 26.94
C ILE A 58 -2.46 26.19 25.77
N GLU A 59 -2.34 25.32 24.77
CA GLU A 59 -3.09 25.42 23.51
C GLU A 59 -4.62 25.38 23.68
N LYS A 60 -5.11 24.50 24.57
CA LYS A 60 -6.53 24.20 24.81
C LYS A 60 -6.70 23.31 26.05
N GLY A 61 -7.89 23.32 26.67
CA GLY A 61 -8.18 22.50 27.86
C GLY A 61 -8.00 20.98 27.66
N ALA A 62 -8.12 20.49 26.42
CA ALA A 62 -7.89 19.08 26.08
C ALA A 62 -6.44 18.61 26.31
N VAL A 63 -5.45 19.52 26.37
CA VAL A 63 -4.06 19.16 26.72
C VAL A 63 -3.98 18.70 28.17
N LEU A 64 -4.61 19.44 29.09
CA LEU A 64 -4.67 19.12 30.52
C LEU A 64 -5.34 17.76 30.78
N VAL A 65 -6.36 17.41 29.97
CA VAL A 65 -7.02 16.09 30.03
C VAL A 65 -6.06 14.96 29.63
N GLU A 66 -5.21 15.17 28.63
CA GLU A 66 -4.20 14.17 28.23
C GLU A 66 -3.02 14.08 29.21
N GLU A 67 -2.66 15.18 29.89
CA GLU A 67 -1.69 15.18 30.99
C GLU A 67 -2.22 14.38 32.20
N VAL A 68 -3.47 14.60 32.61
CA VAL A 68 -4.12 13.82 33.67
C VAL A 68 -4.22 12.33 33.29
N ARG A 69 -4.51 12.01 32.02
CA ARG A 69 -4.48 10.63 31.51
C ARG A 69 -3.07 10.02 31.54
N ALA A 70 -2.03 10.79 31.21
CA ALA A 70 -0.64 10.34 31.26
C ALA A 70 -0.17 10.07 32.71
N LEU A 71 -0.54 10.95 33.64
CA LEU A 71 -0.27 10.76 35.07
C LEU A 71 -0.99 9.52 35.60
N TRP A 72 -2.28 9.35 35.28
CA TRP A 72 -3.03 8.16 35.68
C TRP A 72 -2.44 6.87 35.10
N GLU A 73 -2.08 6.84 33.81
CA GLU A 73 -1.40 5.71 33.18
C GLU A 73 -0.09 5.35 33.90
N THR A 74 0.71 6.36 34.22
CA THR A 74 1.98 6.19 34.94
C THR A 74 1.76 5.57 36.32
N GLN A 75 0.86 6.16 37.12
CA GLN A 75 0.58 5.70 38.48
C GLN A 75 -0.08 4.31 38.51
N ALA A 76 -0.98 4.01 37.56
CA ALA A 76 -1.61 2.71 37.45
C ALA A 76 -0.63 1.61 37.01
N ASN A 77 0.28 1.91 36.08
CA ASN A 77 1.34 0.98 35.67
C ASN A 77 2.35 0.72 36.80
N ALA A 78 2.73 1.74 37.57
CA ALA A 78 3.58 1.57 38.74
C ALA A 78 2.91 0.70 39.83
N ALA A 79 1.60 0.85 40.03
CA ALA A 79 0.83 0.00 40.95
C ALA A 79 0.72 -1.46 40.47
N LEU A 80 0.54 -1.69 39.17
CA LEU A 80 0.58 -3.03 38.56
C LEU A 80 1.96 -3.68 38.73
N GLU A 81 3.04 -2.93 38.50
CA GLU A 81 4.41 -3.41 38.68
C GLU A 81 4.72 -3.77 40.14
N ALA A 82 4.30 -2.92 41.10
CA ALA A 82 4.43 -3.20 42.53
C ALA A 82 3.58 -4.41 43.00
N ALA A 83 2.50 -4.75 42.28
CA ALA A 83 1.70 -5.96 42.51
C ALA A 83 2.30 -7.22 41.83
N GLY A 84 3.37 -7.08 41.05
CA GLY A 84 3.97 -8.18 40.27
C GLY A 84 3.21 -8.53 38.97
N GLU A 85 2.24 -7.70 38.57
CA GLU A 85 1.44 -7.94 37.37
C GLU A 85 2.23 -7.66 36.09
N ALA A 86 2.08 -8.55 35.09
CA ALA A 86 2.69 -8.38 33.76
C ALA A 86 1.86 -7.45 32.85
N ALA A 87 0.61 -7.17 33.21
CA ALA A 87 -0.27 -6.28 32.46
C ALA A 87 0.25 -4.83 32.48
N ARG A 88 0.11 -4.10 31.36
CA ARG A 88 0.36 -2.66 31.28
C ARG A 88 -0.76 -1.96 30.53
N ILE A 89 -1.09 -0.77 31.03
CA ILE A 89 -2.10 0.15 30.51
C ILE A 89 -1.40 1.16 29.57
N ASP A 90 -2.09 1.56 28.52
CA ASP A 90 -1.63 2.53 27.53
C ASP A 90 -2.84 3.38 27.12
N ARG A 91 -2.85 4.67 27.48
CA ARG A 91 -4.02 5.56 27.28
C ARG A 91 -4.30 5.87 25.82
N ARG A 92 -3.32 5.63 24.93
CA ARG A 92 -3.39 6.06 23.54
C ARG A 92 -4.47 5.26 22.82
N SER A 93 -5.15 5.92 21.86
CA SER A 93 -6.15 5.24 21.03
C SER A 93 -5.53 4.09 20.24
N LEU A 94 -6.33 3.08 19.87
CA LEU A 94 -5.86 1.92 19.09
C LEU A 94 -5.08 2.34 17.83
N LYS A 95 -5.54 3.40 17.13
CA LYS A 95 -4.83 4.03 16.01
C LYS A 95 -3.47 4.60 16.40
N ALA A 96 -3.37 5.34 17.51
CA ALA A 96 -2.11 5.90 18.01
C ALA A 96 -1.14 4.84 18.59
N ARG A 97 -1.64 3.62 18.85
CA ARG A 97 -0.86 2.44 19.23
C ARG A 97 -0.49 1.54 18.04
N GLY A 98 -0.94 1.86 16.82
CA GLY A 98 -0.71 1.05 15.63
C GLY A 98 -1.50 -0.28 15.59
N ILE A 99 -2.55 -0.42 16.40
CA ILE A 99 -3.33 -1.65 16.53
C ILE A 99 -4.52 -1.63 15.56
N ASP A 100 -4.52 -2.50 14.54
CA ASP A 100 -5.70 -2.74 13.69
C ASP A 100 -6.74 -3.60 14.41
N ARG A 101 -7.45 -2.97 15.36
CA ARG A 101 -8.64 -3.51 15.99
C ARG A 101 -9.75 -2.47 15.92
N THR A 102 -10.89 -2.85 15.38
CA THR A 102 -12.08 -1.99 15.30
C THR A 102 -12.59 -1.72 16.72
N PRO A 103 -12.73 -0.45 17.16
CA PRO A 103 -13.27 -0.14 18.49
C PRO A 103 -14.78 -0.40 18.54
N THR A 104 -15.28 -0.84 19.69
CA THR A 104 -16.71 -0.94 19.97
C THR A 104 -17.35 0.44 20.18
N VAL A 105 -18.64 0.55 19.91
CA VAL A 105 -19.45 1.76 20.11
C VAL A 105 -19.94 1.81 21.57
N HIS A 106 -19.90 3.00 22.18
CA HIS A 106 -20.40 3.20 23.53
C HIS A 106 -21.93 3.02 23.60
N LEU A 107 -22.39 2.12 24.47
CA LEU A 107 -23.82 1.91 24.73
C LEU A 107 -24.26 2.73 25.95
N GLY A 108 -25.13 3.72 25.72
CA GLY A 108 -25.67 4.56 26.80
C GLY A 108 -26.44 3.74 27.87
N PRO A 109 -26.69 4.30 29.07
CA PRO A 109 -27.22 3.55 30.21
C PRO A 109 -28.50 2.76 29.92
N SER A 110 -29.46 3.35 29.21
CA SER A 110 -30.73 2.70 28.85
C SER A 110 -30.54 1.52 27.88
N VAL A 111 -29.60 1.63 26.94
CA VAL A 111 -29.27 0.56 25.97
C VAL A 111 -28.57 -0.59 26.68
N THR A 112 -27.61 -0.28 27.54
CA THR A 112 -26.92 -1.25 28.40
C THR A 112 -27.91 -1.98 29.33
N ALA A 113 -28.89 -1.29 29.89
CA ALA A 113 -29.93 -1.89 30.74
C ALA A 113 -30.90 -2.82 29.96
N LEU A 114 -31.14 -2.56 28.67
CA LEU A 114 -31.93 -3.45 27.80
C LEU A 114 -31.15 -4.72 27.45
N GLU A 115 -29.88 -4.59 27.05
CA GLU A 115 -29.00 -5.74 26.76
C GLU A 115 -28.83 -6.65 27.97
N ARG A 116 -28.61 -6.09 29.18
CA ARG A 116 -28.55 -6.87 30.45
C ARG A 116 -29.82 -7.66 30.74
N ARG A 117 -30.99 -7.18 30.29
CA ARG A 117 -32.29 -7.87 30.40
C ARG A 117 -32.52 -8.85 29.22
N GLY A 118 -31.47 -9.23 28.51
CA GLY A 118 -31.52 -10.14 27.35
C GLY A 118 -32.16 -9.56 26.10
N ARG A 119 -32.55 -8.28 26.09
CA ARG A 119 -33.16 -7.65 24.91
C ARG A 119 -32.07 -7.09 24.00
N ARG A 120 -31.82 -7.78 22.89
CA ARG A 120 -30.90 -7.33 21.85
C ARG A 120 -31.32 -5.98 21.30
N THR A 121 -30.34 -5.10 21.13
CA THR A 121 -30.42 -3.75 20.59
C THR A 121 -29.53 -3.63 19.37
N GLU A 122 -29.74 -2.61 18.54
CA GLU A 122 -28.91 -2.35 17.36
C GLU A 122 -27.43 -2.12 17.73
N GLY A 123 -27.16 -1.26 18.71
CA GLY A 123 -25.79 -1.00 19.18
C GLY A 123 -25.09 -2.22 19.79
N GLY A 124 -25.81 -3.06 20.54
CA GLY A 124 -25.24 -4.31 21.05
C GLY A 124 -25.00 -5.34 19.95
N ASN A 125 -25.85 -5.40 18.92
CA ASN A 125 -25.62 -6.24 17.74
C ASN A 125 -24.40 -5.77 16.94
N LEU A 126 -24.22 -4.45 16.78
CA LEU A 126 -23.05 -3.85 16.15
C LEU A 126 -21.76 -4.19 16.92
N ASN A 127 -21.76 -4.08 18.25
CA ASN A 127 -20.59 -4.45 19.06
C ASN A 127 -20.26 -5.95 18.95
N ARG A 128 -21.26 -6.84 18.97
CA ARG A 128 -21.06 -8.29 18.76
C ARG A 128 -20.45 -8.60 17.38
N ALA A 129 -20.86 -7.88 16.33
CA ALA A 129 -20.28 -8.03 15.00
C ALA A 129 -18.82 -7.52 14.95
N ILE A 130 -18.56 -6.36 15.56
CA ILE A 130 -17.20 -5.79 15.70
C ILE A 130 -16.27 -6.75 16.47
N GLU A 131 -16.76 -7.39 17.53
CA GLU A 131 -16.02 -8.40 18.30
C GLU A 131 -15.68 -9.62 17.43
N GLN A 132 -16.67 -10.19 16.73
CA GLN A 132 -16.47 -11.34 15.82
C GLN A 132 -15.50 -11.04 14.66
N ASP A 133 -15.58 -9.85 14.05
CA ASP A 133 -14.64 -9.44 13.00
C ASP A 133 -13.22 -9.22 13.53
N ASN A 134 -13.08 -8.69 14.76
CA ASN A 134 -11.77 -8.55 15.41
C ASN A 134 -11.13 -9.91 15.74
N GLU A 135 -11.91 -10.88 16.23
CA GLU A 135 -11.45 -12.26 16.44
C GLU A 135 -11.00 -12.90 15.12
N ARG A 136 -11.79 -12.73 14.05
CA ARG A 136 -11.46 -13.22 12.71
C ARG A 136 -10.18 -12.59 12.15
N LYS A 137 -9.99 -11.28 12.33
CA LYS A 137 -8.73 -10.58 11.99
C LYS A 137 -7.53 -11.13 12.74
N ALA A 138 -7.67 -11.39 14.04
CA ALA A 138 -6.60 -11.93 14.87
C ALA A 138 -6.20 -13.35 14.42
N ALA A 139 -7.19 -14.22 14.17
CA ALA A 139 -6.96 -15.58 13.67
C ALA A 139 -6.26 -15.60 12.30
N LEU A 140 -6.67 -14.74 11.37
CA LEU A 140 -6.02 -14.61 10.05
C LEU A 140 -4.58 -14.07 10.17
N THR A 141 -4.35 -13.09 11.06
CA THR A 141 -3.00 -12.56 11.33
C THR A 141 -2.06 -13.65 11.85
N ALA A 142 -2.52 -14.50 12.77
CA ALA A 142 -1.74 -15.64 13.27
C ALA A 142 -1.35 -16.61 12.14
N GLN A 143 -2.33 -17.05 11.33
CA GLN A 143 -2.08 -17.95 10.20
C GLN A 143 -1.08 -17.36 9.18
N ILE A 144 -1.12 -16.04 8.96
CA ILE A 144 -0.16 -15.36 8.08
C ILE A 144 1.27 -15.43 8.65
N ILE A 145 1.44 -15.28 9.96
CA ILE A 145 2.76 -15.39 10.63
C ILE A 145 3.30 -16.82 10.50
N ASP A 146 2.49 -17.84 10.77
CA ASP A 146 2.88 -19.25 10.65
C ASP A 146 3.29 -19.61 9.21
N LEU A 147 2.49 -19.19 8.22
CA LEU A 147 2.81 -19.39 6.80
C LEU A 147 4.06 -18.62 6.36
N GLN A 148 4.36 -17.46 6.95
CA GLN A 148 5.62 -16.73 6.70
C GLN A 148 6.83 -17.47 7.30
N ALA A 149 6.70 -18.01 8.51
CA ALA A 149 7.74 -18.81 9.15
C ALA A 149 8.06 -20.07 8.34
N GLU A 150 7.04 -20.82 7.91
CA GLU A 150 7.20 -22.03 7.09
C GLU A 150 7.85 -21.72 5.73
N ARG A 151 7.43 -20.64 5.05
CA ARG A 151 8.06 -20.18 3.78
C ARG A 151 9.54 -19.86 3.96
N LYS A 152 9.91 -19.19 5.05
CA LYS A 152 11.29 -18.83 5.38
C LYS A 152 12.15 -20.07 5.68
N GLN A 153 11.57 -21.10 6.27
CA GLN A 153 12.23 -22.37 6.53
C GLN A 153 12.51 -23.14 5.22
N ARG A 154 11.50 -23.32 4.36
CA ARG A 154 11.65 -23.95 3.03
C ARG A 154 12.66 -23.23 2.12
N GLN A 155 12.84 -21.91 2.28
CA GLN A 155 13.87 -21.15 1.56
C GLN A 155 15.30 -21.50 2.03
N ARG A 156 15.51 -21.70 3.34
CA ARG A 156 16.81 -22.09 3.90
C ARG A 156 17.23 -23.48 3.43
N GLU A 157 16.30 -24.43 3.44
CA GLU A 157 16.52 -25.81 2.97
C GLU A 157 16.97 -25.85 1.50
N LYS A 158 16.28 -25.09 0.63
CA LYS A 158 16.68 -24.95 -0.78
C LYS A 158 18.06 -24.30 -0.96
N ALA A 159 18.40 -23.31 -0.13
CA ALA A 159 19.71 -22.66 -0.18
C ALA A 159 20.86 -23.61 0.22
N ALA A 160 20.64 -24.47 1.21
CA ALA A 160 21.63 -25.46 1.65
C ALA A 160 21.97 -26.47 0.53
N VAL A 161 20.95 -27.05 -0.13
CA VAL A 161 21.12 -27.99 -1.25
C VAL A 161 21.88 -27.35 -2.43
N ILE A 162 21.63 -26.07 -2.71
CA ILE A 162 22.35 -25.33 -3.76
C ILE A 162 23.83 -25.12 -3.38
N ALA A 163 24.12 -24.82 -2.11
CA ALA A 163 25.50 -24.63 -1.63
C ALA A 163 26.31 -25.94 -1.70
N GLU A 164 25.73 -27.05 -1.23
CA GLU A 164 26.33 -28.39 -1.30
C GLU A 164 26.67 -28.80 -2.74
N ARG A 165 25.70 -28.64 -3.66
CA ARG A 165 25.92 -28.90 -5.10
C ARG A 165 27.05 -28.05 -5.68
N ASN A 166 27.14 -26.77 -5.31
CA ASN A 166 28.17 -25.88 -5.84
C ASN A 166 29.59 -26.27 -5.36
N LEU A 167 29.72 -26.80 -4.14
CA LEU A 167 30.98 -27.30 -3.59
C LEU A 167 31.49 -28.56 -4.34
N TYR A 168 30.57 -29.41 -4.82
CA TYR A 168 30.89 -30.60 -5.61
C TYR A 168 31.40 -30.26 -7.02
N LEU A 169 30.92 -29.17 -7.63
CA LEU A 169 31.22 -28.83 -9.03
C LEU A 169 32.60 -28.18 -9.24
N THR A 170 33.15 -27.46 -8.24
CA THR A 170 34.43 -26.74 -8.38
C THR A 170 35.69 -27.62 -8.42
N ALA A 171 35.55 -28.95 -8.50
CA ALA A 171 36.62 -29.91 -8.30
C ALA A 171 37.20 -30.55 -9.59
N ARG A 172 36.71 -30.24 -10.80
CA ARG A 172 37.02 -31.04 -12.01
C ARG A 172 36.79 -30.31 -13.35
N GLU A 173 37.82 -30.27 -14.22
CA GLU A 173 37.89 -29.62 -15.55
C GLU A 173 39.15 -30.17 -16.31
N PRO A 174 39.40 -29.95 -17.63
CA PRO A 174 38.51 -29.63 -18.78
C PRO A 174 38.77 -30.49 -20.07
N TYR A 175 37.86 -30.53 -21.08
CA TYR A 175 38.12 -30.26 -22.54
C TYR A 175 37.06 -30.74 -23.58
N ARG A 176 36.85 -29.90 -24.62
CA ARG A 176 36.27 -30.15 -25.99
C ARG A 176 34.80 -30.61 -26.14
N LEU A 177 33.93 -29.73 -26.63
CA LEU A 177 32.47 -29.95 -26.61
C LEU A 177 31.62 -29.35 -27.75
N ASP A 178 31.98 -28.16 -28.21
CA ASP A 178 31.04 -27.21 -28.85
C ASP A 178 30.40 -27.73 -30.15
N GLY A 179 31.06 -28.67 -30.84
CA GLY A 179 30.56 -29.29 -32.06
C GLY A 179 29.39 -30.28 -31.86
N LEU A 180 29.43 -31.14 -30.83
CA LEU A 180 28.38 -32.15 -30.63
C LEU A 180 27.06 -31.55 -30.13
N ARG A 181 27.12 -30.39 -29.47
CA ARG A 181 26.00 -29.82 -28.71
C ARG A 181 24.83 -29.35 -29.53
N LYS A 182 25.09 -28.53 -30.55
CA LYS A 182 24.03 -27.93 -31.38
C LYS A 182 23.18 -29.03 -32.04
N HIS A 183 23.85 -29.99 -32.66
CA HIS A 183 23.19 -31.04 -33.43
C HIS A 183 22.39 -32.03 -32.56
N ALA A 184 22.80 -32.26 -31.30
CA ALA A 184 22.06 -33.11 -30.37
C ALA A 184 20.86 -32.38 -29.72
N ALA A 185 20.99 -31.09 -29.40
CA ALA A 185 19.95 -30.33 -28.69
C ALA A 185 18.69 -30.11 -29.53
N GLU A 186 18.84 -29.85 -30.83
CA GLU A 186 17.74 -29.50 -31.73
C GLU A 186 16.84 -30.71 -32.04
N GLU A 187 17.42 -31.87 -32.33
CA GLU A 187 16.71 -33.15 -32.52
C GLU A 187 15.91 -33.55 -31.27
N LEU A 188 16.52 -33.46 -30.08
CA LEU A 188 15.83 -33.82 -28.84
C LEU A 188 14.64 -32.92 -28.52
N ALA A 189 14.80 -31.59 -28.64
CA ALA A 189 13.71 -30.65 -28.38
C ALA A 189 12.50 -30.92 -29.29
N GLY A 190 12.74 -31.20 -30.57
CA GLY A 190 11.69 -31.55 -31.54
C GLY A 190 11.05 -32.92 -31.29
N GLY A 191 11.80 -33.90 -30.79
CA GLY A 191 11.29 -35.22 -30.41
C GLY A 191 10.42 -35.18 -29.16
N GLU A 192 10.98 -34.71 -28.05
CA GLU A 192 10.32 -34.70 -26.73
C GLU A 192 8.99 -33.91 -26.75
N ALA A 193 8.96 -32.75 -27.41
CA ALA A 193 7.77 -31.91 -27.49
C ALA A 193 6.61 -32.57 -28.25
N ARG A 194 6.87 -33.56 -29.12
CA ARG A 194 5.80 -34.35 -29.76
C ARG A 194 5.29 -35.43 -28.82
N VAL A 195 6.18 -36.19 -28.17
CA VAL A 195 5.81 -37.27 -27.23
C VAL A 195 5.05 -36.75 -26.00
N ARG A 196 5.52 -35.66 -25.37
CA ARG A 196 4.86 -35.01 -24.22
C ARG A 196 3.41 -34.57 -24.53
N ARG A 197 3.14 -34.16 -25.78
CA ARG A 197 1.79 -33.75 -26.24
C ARG A 197 0.87 -34.93 -26.60
N GLY A 198 1.40 -36.15 -26.71
CA GLY A 198 0.59 -37.37 -26.82
C GLY A 198 0.15 -37.83 -25.44
N ILE A 199 1.11 -38.32 -24.64
CA ILE A 199 0.84 -39.07 -23.39
C ILE A 199 -0.11 -38.34 -22.44
N VAL A 200 0.05 -37.03 -22.23
CA VAL A 200 -0.80 -36.27 -21.30
C VAL A 200 -2.24 -36.14 -21.81
N LYS A 201 -2.47 -36.10 -23.13
CA LYS A 201 -3.81 -35.98 -23.71
C LYS A 201 -4.67 -37.23 -23.56
N ASP A 202 -4.03 -38.40 -23.48
CA ASP A 202 -4.68 -39.70 -23.36
C ASP A 202 -5.10 -39.99 -21.90
N THR A 203 -4.84 -39.07 -20.96
CA THR A 203 -5.24 -39.22 -19.55
C THR A 203 -6.70 -38.83 -19.31
N LEU A 204 -7.36 -39.57 -18.40
CA LEU A 204 -8.73 -39.25 -17.97
C LEU A 204 -8.83 -37.84 -17.37
N GLU A 205 -7.81 -37.40 -16.62
CA GLU A 205 -7.80 -36.07 -16.00
C GLU A 205 -7.69 -34.95 -17.06
N TYR A 206 -6.89 -35.13 -18.12
CA TYR A 206 -6.86 -34.19 -19.25
C TYR A 206 -8.24 -34.10 -19.93
N ALA A 207 -8.90 -35.25 -20.16
CA ALA A 207 -10.23 -35.29 -20.75
C ALA A 207 -11.28 -34.58 -19.86
N GLN A 208 -11.21 -34.78 -18.54
CA GLN A 208 -12.09 -34.10 -17.57
C GLN A 208 -11.87 -32.57 -17.57
N LYS A 209 -10.64 -32.09 -17.37
CA LYS A 209 -10.38 -30.62 -17.36
C LYS A 209 -10.68 -29.95 -18.70
N THR A 210 -10.46 -30.67 -19.82
CA THR A 210 -10.83 -30.17 -21.16
C THR A 210 -12.36 -30.11 -21.34
N LYS A 211 -13.10 -31.05 -20.75
CA LYS A 211 -14.57 -31.05 -20.72
C LYS A 211 -15.10 -29.88 -19.88
N GLU A 212 -14.57 -29.67 -18.68
CA GLU A 212 -14.92 -28.56 -17.80
C GLU A 212 -14.74 -27.19 -18.48
N ILE A 213 -13.60 -26.97 -19.16
CA ILE A 213 -13.34 -25.75 -19.92
C ILE A 213 -14.38 -25.57 -21.05
N ARG A 214 -14.68 -26.63 -21.81
CA ARG A 214 -15.70 -26.58 -22.88
C ARG A 214 -17.11 -26.33 -22.37
N GLU A 215 -17.46 -26.83 -21.18
CA GLU A 215 -18.76 -26.60 -20.56
C GLU A 215 -18.90 -25.13 -20.11
N VAL A 216 -17.83 -24.51 -19.62
CA VAL A 216 -17.82 -23.06 -19.33
C VAL A 216 -17.85 -22.23 -20.62
N GLU A 217 -17.12 -22.62 -21.67
CA GLU A 217 -17.17 -21.95 -22.99
C GLU A 217 -18.56 -22.03 -23.63
N ALA A 218 -19.19 -23.22 -23.62
CA ALA A 218 -20.55 -23.40 -24.13
C ALA A 218 -21.57 -22.52 -23.41
N ARG A 219 -21.49 -22.44 -22.07
CA ARG A 219 -22.39 -21.60 -21.26
C ARG A 219 -22.14 -20.10 -21.43
N ILE A 220 -20.90 -19.69 -21.77
CA ILE A 220 -20.62 -18.30 -22.18
C ILE A 220 -21.31 -18.01 -23.52
N SER A 221 -21.18 -18.90 -24.52
CA SER A 221 -21.84 -18.73 -25.81
C SER A 221 -23.36 -18.90 -25.78
N GLU A 222 -23.93 -19.44 -24.69
CA GLU A 222 -25.36 -19.45 -24.40
C GLU A 222 -25.82 -18.10 -23.85
N GLU A 223 -25.21 -17.64 -22.74
CA GLU A 223 -25.53 -16.35 -22.10
C GLU A 223 -25.18 -15.13 -23.01
N GLU A 224 -24.24 -15.26 -23.96
CA GLU A 224 -23.98 -14.28 -25.02
C GLU A 224 -25.13 -14.16 -26.04
N ARG A 225 -25.85 -15.26 -26.31
CA ARG A 225 -27.06 -15.23 -27.17
C ARG A 225 -28.24 -14.63 -26.42
N ASP A 226 -28.42 -14.99 -25.15
CA ASP A 226 -29.50 -14.46 -24.31
C ASP A 226 -29.33 -12.95 -24.08
N LEU A 227 -28.09 -12.48 -23.87
CA LEU A 227 -27.76 -11.05 -23.85
C LEU A 227 -28.13 -10.38 -25.18
N SER A 228 -27.66 -10.90 -26.31
CA SER A 228 -27.93 -10.32 -27.63
C SER A 228 -29.42 -10.30 -27.98
N TYR A 229 -30.17 -11.35 -27.61
CA TYR A 229 -31.62 -11.40 -27.77
C TYR A 229 -32.32 -10.34 -26.91
N ALA A 230 -31.91 -10.17 -25.65
CA ALA A 230 -32.45 -9.15 -24.78
C ALA A 230 -32.10 -7.71 -25.25
N GLU A 231 -30.92 -7.49 -25.82
CA GLU A 231 -30.53 -6.20 -26.42
C GLU A 231 -31.36 -5.88 -27.67
N ASN A 232 -31.52 -6.82 -28.60
CA ASN A 232 -32.37 -6.65 -29.77
C ASN A 232 -33.83 -6.37 -29.37
N TRP A 233 -34.38 -7.15 -28.43
CA TRP A 233 -35.76 -6.97 -27.95
C TRP A 233 -35.98 -5.65 -27.20
N ARG A 234 -34.98 -5.17 -26.44
CA ARG A 234 -34.97 -3.81 -25.87
C ARG A 234 -35.10 -2.79 -26.99
N ASP A 235 -34.26 -2.88 -28.02
CA ASP A 235 -34.16 -1.87 -29.07
C ASP A 235 -35.39 -1.85 -29.98
N GLU A 236 -35.99 -3.00 -30.28
CA GLU A 236 -37.31 -3.09 -30.93
C GLU A 236 -38.41 -2.38 -30.10
N CYS A 237 -38.43 -2.59 -28.79
CA CYS A 237 -39.41 -1.95 -27.90
C CYS A 237 -39.15 -0.43 -27.78
N GLU A 238 -37.90 0.00 -27.63
CA GLU A 238 -37.53 1.41 -27.55
C GLU A 238 -37.75 2.16 -28.87
N ALA A 239 -37.51 1.53 -30.02
CA ALA A 239 -37.87 2.07 -31.34
C ALA A 239 -39.39 2.27 -31.47
N THR A 240 -40.20 1.26 -31.09
CA THR A 240 -41.67 1.36 -31.08
C THR A 240 -42.15 2.53 -30.20
N ILE A 241 -41.55 2.70 -29.02
CA ILE A 241 -41.86 3.79 -28.09
C ILE A 241 -41.45 5.15 -28.68
N ALA A 242 -40.30 5.23 -29.35
CA ALA A 242 -39.77 6.45 -29.95
C ALA A 242 -40.60 6.92 -31.15
N GLU A 243 -40.97 6.01 -32.06
CA GLU A 243 -41.82 6.28 -33.23
C GLU A 243 -43.19 6.82 -32.79
N TRP A 244 -43.87 6.10 -31.87
CA TRP A 244 -45.13 6.59 -31.28
C TRP A 244 -44.93 7.95 -30.60
N SER A 245 -43.85 8.13 -29.85
CA SER A 245 -43.57 9.39 -29.13
C SER A 245 -43.30 10.56 -30.09
N ALA A 246 -42.79 10.33 -31.30
CA ALA A 246 -42.59 11.36 -32.31
C ALA A 246 -43.92 11.82 -32.93
N GLY A 247 -44.87 10.90 -33.13
CA GLY A 247 -46.17 11.18 -33.74
C GLY A 247 -47.20 11.89 -32.82
N VAL A 248 -46.92 12.09 -31.53
CA VAL A 248 -47.93 12.59 -30.56
C VAL A 248 -47.48 13.80 -29.73
N GLY A 249 -48.45 14.66 -29.41
CA GLY A 249 -48.24 15.85 -28.58
C GLY A 249 -47.96 15.55 -27.10
N PHE A 250 -47.47 16.56 -26.37
CA PHE A 250 -47.03 16.44 -24.97
C PHE A 250 -48.03 15.73 -24.03
N PHE A 251 -49.31 16.12 -24.05
CA PHE A 251 -50.33 15.55 -23.17
C PHE A 251 -50.59 14.06 -23.41
N ALA A 252 -50.43 13.56 -24.64
CA ALA A 252 -50.55 12.12 -24.93
C ALA A 252 -49.41 11.33 -24.29
N ARG A 253 -48.19 11.88 -24.26
CA ARG A 253 -47.01 11.25 -23.64
C ARG A 253 -47.11 11.12 -22.12
N LEU A 254 -47.97 11.89 -21.46
CA LEU A 254 -48.30 11.75 -20.03
C LEU A 254 -49.23 10.56 -19.72
N ARG A 255 -50.02 10.09 -20.70
CA ARG A 255 -50.91 8.93 -20.56
C ARG A 255 -50.85 8.06 -21.84
N PRO A 256 -49.74 7.34 -22.07
CA PRO A 256 -49.61 6.45 -23.22
C PRO A 256 -50.68 5.33 -23.21
N PRO A 257 -51.08 4.84 -24.41
CA PRO A 257 -52.03 3.73 -24.54
C PRO A 257 -51.46 2.42 -23.97
N PRO A 258 -52.30 1.40 -23.71
CA PRO A 258 -51.88 0.14 -23.09
C PRO A 258 -50.70 -0.53 -23.79
N GLU A 259 -50.72 -0.62 -25.12
CA GLU A 259 -49.64 -1.21 -25.95
C GLU A 259 -48.27 -0.55 -25.70
N ILE A 260 -48.23 0.79 -25.61
CA ILE A 260 -47.00 1.55 -25.38
C ILE A 260 -46.58 1.49 -23.91
N ARG A 261 -47.51 1.27 -22.97
CA ARG A 261 -47.16 0.95 -21.57
C ARG A 261 -46.54 -0.43 -21.46
N GLU A 262 -47.12 -1.42 -22.12
CA GLU A 262 -46.60 -2.79 -22.17
C GLU A 262 -45.21 -2.80 -22.83
N LYS A 263 -45.01 -2.09 -23.95
CA LYS A 263 -43.68 -1.96 -24.58
C LYS A 263 -42.64 -1.30 -23.67
N LYS A 264 -43.04 -0.33 -22.82
CA LYS A 264 -42.14 0.25 -21.79
C LYS A 264 -41.77 -0.76 -20.71
N GLU A 265 -42.72 -1.58 -20.28
CA GLU A 265 -42.50 -2.64 -19.29
C GLU A 265 -41.62 -3.77 -19.86
N GLN A 266 -41.86 -4.17 -21.12
CA GLN A 266 -40.99 -5.10 -21.87
C GLN A 266 -39.56 -4.54 -22.03
N ALA A 267 -39.39 -3.25 -22.32
CA ALA A 267 -38.07 -2.61 -22.41
C ALA A 267 -37.33 -2.57 -21.06
N GLU A 268 -38.01 -2.25 -19.94
CA GLU A 268 -37.39 -2.29 -18.60
C GLU A 268 -37.08 -3.73 -18.14
N GLN A 269 -37.91 -4.71 -18.50
CA GLN A 269 -37.59 -6.13 -18.26
C GLN A 269 -36.37 -6.56 -19.10
N ALA A 270 -36.27 -6.12 -20.36
CA ALA A 270 -35.10 -6.37 -21.21
C ALA A 270 -33.83 -5.72 -20.62
N ARG A 271 -33.89 -4.43 -20.23
CA ARG A 271 -32.80 -3.72 -19.51
C ARG A 271 -32.37 -4.46 -18.24
N THR A 272 -33.31 -5.06 -17.51
CA THR A 272 -33.04 -5.87 -16.32
C THR A 272 -32.35 -7.20 -16.67
N ASN A 273 -32.80 -7.88 -17.72
CA ASN A 273 -32.17 -9.11 -18.22
C ASN A 273 -30.74 -8.83 -18.72
N ILE A 274 -30.54 -7.80 -19.53
CA ILE A 274 -29.23 -7.35 -20.03
C ILE A 274 -28.23 -7.12 -18.89
N ARG A 275 -28.66 -6.43 -17.83
CA ARG A 275 -27.83 -6.19 -16.63
C ARG A 275 -27.46 -7.49 -15.92
N ARG A 276 -28.41 -8.44 -15.80
CA ARG A 276 -28.18 -9.77 -15.21
C ARG A 276 -27.18 -10.58 -16.03
N SER A 277 -27.43 -10.74 -17.33
CA SER A 277 -26.60 -11.55 -18.23
C SER A 277 -25.19 -10.97 -18.41
N SER A 278 -25.05 -9.64 -18.48
CA SER A 278 -23.73 -8.97 -18.45
C SER A 278 -22.94 -9.31 -17.18
N GLY A 279 -23.61 -9.38 -16.02
CA GLY A 279 -22.99 -9.78 -14.75
C GLY A 279 -22.57 -11.26 -14.73
N ILE A 280 -23.42 -12.15 -15.26
CA ILE A 280 -23.13 -13.59 -15.37
C ILE A 280 -21.96 -13.81 -16.32
N LEU A 281 -21.96 -13.19 -17.51
CA LEU A 281 -20.86 -13.28 -18.48
C LEU A 281 -19.52 -12.79 -17.92
N SER A 282 -19.53 -11.72 -17.13
CA SER A 282 -18.32 -11.25 -16.44
C SER A 282 -17.75 -12.33 -15.50
N GLY A 283 -18.60 -12.93 -14.66
CA GLY A 283 -18.20 -14.03 -13.76
C GLY A 283 -17.78 -15.31 -14.50
N LEU A 284 -18.46 -15.66 -15.59
CA LEU A 284 -18.13 -16.83 -16.40
C LEU A 284 -16.80 -16.65 -17.16
N ARG A 285 -16.57 -15.49 -17.79
CA ARG A 285 -15.30 -15.19 -18.48
C ARG A 285 -14.12 -15.16 -17.51
N ALA A 286 -14.29 -14.58 -16.32
CA ALA A 286 -13.28 -14.65 -15.26
C ALA A 286 -13.01 -16.09 -14.79
N THR A 287 -14.05 -16.92 -14.66
CA THR A 287 -13.94 -18.35 -14.35
C THR A 287 -13.19 -19.11 -15.44
N LEU A 288 -13.47 -18.82 -16.71
CA LEU A 288 -12.84 -19.45 -17.87
C LEU A 288 -11.34 -19.13 -17.93
N GLU A 289 -10.95 -17.87 -17.72
CA GLU A 289 -9.54 -17.48 -17.70
C GLU A 289 -8.79 -18.11 -16.53
N LEU A 290 -9.41 -18.20 -15.35
CA LEU A 290 -8.84 -18.93 -14.22
C LEU A 290 -8.70 -20.43 -14.54
N ALA A 291 -9.71 -21.06 -15.13
CA ALA A 291 -9.67 -22.47 -15.53
C ALA A 291 -8.58 -22.73 -16.59
N LYS A 292 -8.47 -21.88 -17.62
CA LYS A 292 -7.41 -21.95 -18.66
C LYS A 292 -6.02 -21.75 -18.05
N LYS A 293 -5.86 -20.82 -17.11
CA LYS A 293 -4.60 -20.61 -16.38
C LYS A 293 -4.24 -21.83 -15.54
N LEU A 294 -5.16 -22.33 -14.69
CA LEU A 294 -4.92 -23.49 -13.84
C LEU A 294 -4.67 -24.77 -14.66
N PHE A 295 -5.37 -24.95 -15.77
CA PHE A 295 -5.12 -26.04 -16.72
C PHE A 295 -3.74 -25.93 -17.37
N LYS A 296 -3.30 -24.72 -17.74
CA LYS A 296 -1.93 -24.49 -18.25
C LYS A 296 -0.86 -24.76 -17.18
N GLU A 297 -1.09 -24.34 -15.94
CA GLU A 297 -0.18 -24.57 -14.81
C GLU A 297 -0.11 -26.07 -14.44
N TRP A 298 -1.25 -26.76 -14.39
CA TRP A 298 -1.34 -28.22 -14.21
C TRP A 298 -0.69 -28.98 -15.37
N PHE A 299 -0.99 -28.63 -16.62
CA PHE A 299 -0.40 -29.27 -17.80
C PHE A 299 1.12 -29.09 -17.83
N LEU A 300 1.62 -27.91 -17.47
CA LEU A 300 3.07 -27.68 -17.34
C LEU A 300 3.67 -28.42 -16.14
N ALA A 301 2.96 -28.57 -15.02
CA ALA A 301 3.43 -29.37 -13.89
C ALA A 301 3.50 -30.86 -14.25
N GLU A 302 2.47 -31.40 -14.92
CA GLU A 302 2.42 -32.81 -15.30
C GLU A 302 3.41 -33.14 -16.43
N VAL A 303 3.53 -32.29 -17.46
CA VAL A 303 4.55 -32.44 -18.52
C VAL A 303 5.99 -32.41 -17.97
N ASN A 304 6.23 -31.81 -16.80
CA ASN A 304 7.50 -31.80 -16.09
C ASN A 304 7.52 -32.73 -14.85
N SER A 305 6.55 -33.63 -14.72
CA SER A 305 6.42 -34.55 -13.58
C SER A 305 7.48 -35.66 -13.63
N PRO A 306 8.28 -35.88 -12.55
CA PRO A 306 9.26 -36.97 -12.52
C PRO A 306 8.69 -38.38 -12.71
N LYS A 307 7.36 -38.56 -12.57
CA LYS A 307 6.67 -39.85 -12.80
C LYS A 307 6.60 -40.24 -14.29
N LEU A 308 6.71 -39.28 -15.20
CA LEU A 308 6.80 -39.53 -16.64
C LEU A 308 8.24 -39.92 -17.08
N ASP A 309 9.24 -39.68 -16.23
CA ASP A 309 10.66 -39.86 -16.55
C ASP A 309 11.16 -41.32 -16.38
N ASP A 310 10.43 -42.18 -15.67
CA ASP A 310 10.88 -43.57 -15.41
C ASP A 310 11.11 -44.40 -16.69
N ARG A 311 10.36 -44.12 -17.77
CA ARG A 311 10.59 -44.72 -19.10
C ARG A 311 11.74 -44.07 -19.89
N TRP A 312 12.32 -42.99 -19.38
CA TRP A 312 13.30 -42.13 -20.07
C TRP A 312 14.66 -42.06 -19.36
N ARG A 313 14.73 -42.43 -18.07
CA ARG A 313 15.97 -42.56 -17.27
C ARG A 313 17.13 -43.25 -17.99
N TYR A 314 16.85 -44.33 -18.73
CA TYR A 314 17.86 -45.07 -19.50
C TYR A 314 18.45 -44.31 -20.70
N ARG A 315 17.82 -43.22 -21.15
CA ARG A 315 18.29 -42.37 -22.28
C ARG A 315 18.85 -41.03 -21.79
N SER A 316 18.32 -40.51 -20.69
CA SER A 316 18.78 -39.28 -20.03
C SER A 316 20.27 -39.33 -19.62
N LEU A 317 20.71 -40.46 -19.05
CA LEU A 317 22.07 -40.63 -18.50
C LEU A 317 23.20 -40.39 -19.52
N ALA A 318 22.96 -40.59 -20.82
CA ALA A 318 23.94 -40.32 -21.87
C ALA A 318 24.03 -38.83 -22.28
N LEU A 319 22.98 -38.05 -22.02
CA LEU A 319 22.84 -36.66 -22.45
C LEU A 319 23.13 -35.66 -21.32
N ASP A 320 22.79 -36.04 -20.08
CA ASP A 320 22.99 -35.18 -18.92
C ASP A 320 24.49 -34.93 -18.63
N GLY A 321 25.37 -35.86 -19.02
CA GLY A 321 26.82 -35.65 -19.06
C GLY A 321 27.23 -34.53 -20.04
N ILE A 322 26.76 -34.61 -21.29
CA ILE A 322 27.05 -33.64 -22.36
C ILE A 322 26.54 -32.22 -22.01
N LYS A 323 25.46 -32.15 -21.21
CA LYS A 323 24.81 -30.90 -20.79
C LYS A 323 25.53 -30.20 -19.64
N ARG A 324 25.91 -30.90 -18.56
CA ARG A 324 26.54 -30.30 -17.36
C ARG A 324 27.77 -29.46 -17.74
N GLU A 325 28.65 -30.10 -18.49
CA GLU A 325 29.90 -29.58 -19.08
C GLU A 325 29.68 -28.35 -20.02
N CYS A 326 28.43 -27.87 -20.19
CA CYS A 326 28.02 -26.74 -21.04
C CYS A 326 27.70 -25.49 -20.24
N ASP A 327 26.98 -25.67 -19.15
CA ASP A 327 26.62 -24.59 -18.25
C ASP A 327 27.88 -24.05 -17.55
N ASP A 328 28.87 -24.93 -17.31
CA ASP A 328 30.20 -24.61 -16.78
C ASP A 328 30.97 -23.62 -17.69
N LYS A 329 31.16 -23.95 -18.97
CA LYS A 329 31.81 -23.07 -19.96
C LYS A 329 31.11 -21.72 -20.11
N LEU A 330 29.78 -21.70 -20.03
CA LEU A 330 28.99 -20.47 -20.16
C LEU A 330 29.11 -19.59 -18.91
N ALA A 331 29.51 -20.14 -17.76
CA ALA A 331 29.82 -19.39 -16.55
C ALA A 331 31.18 -18.69 -16.64
N GLU A 332 32.22 -19.36 -17.16
CA GLU A 332 33.54 -18.75 -17.38
C GLU A 332 33.47 -17.51 -18.29
N GLU A 333 32.77 -17.61 -19.42
CA GLU A 333 32.69 -16.52 -20.40
C GLU A 333 32.02 -15.27 -19.80
N ARG A 334 31.04 -15.47 -18.91
CA ARG A 334 30.38 -14.41 -18.15
C ARG A 334 31.32 -13.78 -17.12
N ALA A 335 32.14 -14.58 -16.44
CA ALA A 335 33.14 -14.07 -15.50
C ALA A 335 34.25 -13.26 -16.21
N ALA A 336 34.69 -13.69 -17.39
CA ALA A 336 35.63 -12.94 -18.22
C ALA A 336 35.05 -11.58 -18.66
N ARG A 337 33.81 -11.58 -19.18
CA ARG A 337 33.09 -10.34 -19.56
C ARG A 337 32.86 -9.40 -18.37
N ALA A 338 32.66 -9.92 -17.16
CA ALA A 338 32.55 -9.11 -15.94
C ALA A 338 33.89 -8.44 -15.55
N LYS A 339 35.00 -9.18 -15.57
CA LYS A 339 36.34 -8.63 -15.32
C LYS A 339 36.73 -7.55 -16.34
N ALA A 340 36.39 -7.76 -17.61
CA ALA A 340 36.64 -6.77 -18.67
C ALA A 340 35.92 -5.42 -18.42
N ARG A 341 34.68 -5.46 -17.90
CA ARG A 341 33.95 -4.24 -17.51
C ARG A 341 34.61 -3.54 -16.33
N GLN A 342 34.95 -4.26 -15.26
CA GLN A 342 35.63 -3.69 -14.10
C GLN A 342 36.98 -3.03 -14.46
N MET A 343 37.70 -3.58 -15.43
CA MET A 343 38.94 -2.98 -15.96
C MET A 343 38.68 -1.65 -16.69
N GLU A 344 37.60 -1.56 -17.47
CA GLU A 344 37.23 -0.34 -18.19
C GLU A 344 36.65 0.74 -17.26
N ASP A 345 35.84 0.36 -16.27
CA ASP A 345 35.35 1.25 -15.21
C ASP A 345 36.54 1.89 -14.44
N LEU A 346 37.57 1.07 -14.12
CA LEU A 346 38.83 1.54 -13.53
C LEU A 346 39.66 2.44 -14.45
N ARG A 347 39.59 2.23 -15.78
CA ARG A 347 40.26 3.06 -16.79
C ARG A 347 39.62 4.46 -16.83
N LEU A 348 38.30 4.51 -16.99
CA LEU A 348 37.51 5.74 -17.02
C LEU A 348 37.61 6.55 -15.73
N HIS A 349 37.67 5.87 -14.57
CA HIS A 349 37.85 6.54 -13.27
C HIS A 349 39.19 7.30 -13.21
N ARG A 350 40.29 6.66 -13.65
CA ARG A 350 41.63 7.29 -13.69
C ARG A 350 41.70 8.46 -14.67
N GLU A 351 41.04 8.35 -15.83
CA GLU A 351 40.94 9.45 -16.79
C GLU A 351 40.20 10.67 -16.19
N ALA A 352 39.09 10.42 -15.47
CA ALA A 352 38.35 11.48 -14.78
C ALA A 352 39.17 12.16 -13.66
N GLU A 353 39.97 11.40 -12.90
CA GLU A 353 40.88 11.97 -11.89
C GLU A 353 42.00 12.81 -12.52
N ALA A 354 42.58 12.37 -13.64
CA ALA A 354 43.59 13.13 -14.37
C ALA A 354 43.04 14.48 -14.87
N ILE A 355 41.87 14.48 -15.51
CA ILE A 355 41.18 15.70 -15.99
C ILE A 355 40.86 16.64 -14.81
N ARG A 356 40.45 16.09 -13.66
CA ARG A 356 40.18 16.88 -12.44
C ARG A 356 41.46 17.54 -11.92
N LYS A 357 42.59 16.82 -11.89
CA LYS A 357 43.89 17.36 -11.47
C LYS A 357 44.37 18.47 -12.40
N GLU A 358 44.27 18.27 -13.71
CA GLU A 358 44.67 19.28 -14.70
C GLU A 358 43.86 20.57 -14.56
N ARG A 359 42.53 20.49 -14.35
CA ARG A 359 41.70 21.68 -14.10
C ARG A 359 42.14 22.46 -12.87
N LEU A 360 42.48 21.78 -11.77
CA LEU A 360 42.96 22.44 -10.54
C LEU A 360 44.33 23.10 -10.76
N GLU A 361 45.21 22.49 -11.56
CA GLU A 361 46.49 23.07 -11.94
C GLU A 361 46.32 24.31 -12.84
N GLN A 362 45.44 24.25 -13.84
CA GLN A 362 45.07 25.39 -14.69
C GLN A 362 44.41 26.53 -13.88
N GLU A 363 43.57 26.22 -12.90
CA GLU A 363 42.92 27.22 -12.05
C GLU A 363 43.92 27.89 -11.09
N ALA A 364 44.81 27.12 -10.46
CA ALA A 364 45.92 27.66 -9.67
C ALA A 364 46.87 28.51 -10.53
N GLN A 365 47.10 28.15 -11.80
CA GLN A 365 47.86 28.96 -12.75
C GLN A 365 47.17 30.31 -13.01
N ARG A 366 45.86 30.32 -13.28
CA ARG A 366 45.06 31.55 -13.48
C ARG A 366 45.07 32.46 -12.25
N GLN A 367 44.93 31.90 -11.05
CA GLN A 367 44.98 32.67 -9.81
C GLN A 367 46.36 33.33 -9.61
N LYS A 368 47.46 32.63 -9.91
CA LYS A 368 48.81 33.21 -9.91
C LYS A 368 48.94 34.37 -10.91
N SER A 369 48.43 34.21 -12.14
CA SER A 369 48.43 35.27 -13.15
C SER A 369 47.70 36.53 -12.68
N GLN A 370 46.50 36.39 -12.11
CA GLN A 370 45.73 37.52 -11.59
C GLN A 370 46.42 38.24 -10.42
N VAL A 371 47.20 37.53 -9.60
CA VAL A 371 48.01 38.13 -8.52
C VAL A 371 49.19 38.93 -9.09
N VAL A 372 49.82 38.48 -10.18
CA VAL A 372 50.89 39.23 -10.87
C VAL A 372 50.32 40.47 -11.55
N GLU A 373 49.22 40.33 -12.29
CA GLU A 373 48.53 41.42 -12.98
C GLU A 373 48.05 42.50 -12.00
N ARG A 374 47.52 42.10 -10.83
CA ARG A 374 47.17 43.03 -9.74
C ARG A 374 48.38 43.78 -9.16
N LYS A 375 49.57 43.17 -9.11
CA LYS A 375 50.79 43.86 -8.64
C LYS A 375 51.26 44.91 -9.64
N GLN A 376 51.25 44.60 -10.94
CA GLN A 376 51.62 45.56 -12.00
C GLN A 376 50.70 46.80 -12.05
N LYS A 377 49.47 46.69 -11.52
CA LYS A 377 48.48 47.78 -11.51
C LYS A 377 48.58 48.74 -10.32
N VAL A 378 49.62 48.63 -9.49
CA VAL A 378 49.79 49.41 -8.24
C VAL A 378 51.00 50.36 -8.28
N GLU A 379 51.88 50.25 -9.28
CA GLU A 379 52.96 51.22 -9.49
C GLU A 379 52.41 52.48 -10.21
N PRO A 380 52.59 53.70 -9.65
CA PRO A 380 52.01 54.91 -10.22
C PRO A 380 52.84 55.47 -11.40
N PRO A 381 52.19 55.99 -12.46
CA PRO A 381 52.88 56.64 -13.58
C PRO A 381 53.40 58.05 -13.21
N PRO A 382 54.42 58.58 -13.93
CA PRO A 382 54.91 59.93 -13.75
C PRO A 382 53.94 61.01 -14.26
N PRO A 383 53.95 62.24 -13.71
CA PRO A 383 52.93 63.27 -13.98
C PRO A 383 53.27 64.23 -15.15
N SER A 384 52.23 64.78 -15.80
CA SER A 384 52.31 65.91 -16.74
C SER A 384 50.99 66.71 -16.83
N SER A 385 51.08 68.04 -17.00
CA SER A 385 49.97 68.99 -17.26
C SER A 385 49.49 68.99 -18.73
N GLY A 386 48.35 69.58 -19.14
CA GLY A 386 47.24 70.25 -18.41
C GLY A 386 46.85 71.64 -18.97
N THR A 387 45.61 71.84 -19.44
CA THR A 387 44.93 73.12 -19.85
C THR A 387 43.39 72.93 -19.94
N SER A 388 42.58 74.00 -20.15
CA SER A 388 41.12 74.08 -19.85
C SER A 388 40.31 75.07 -20.73
N ASP A 389 38.97 74.89 -20.87
CA ASP A 389 37.94 75.98 -20.97
C ASP A 389 36.44 75.49 -20.97
N PRO A 390 35.41 76.37 -20.81
CA PRO A 390 33.95 76.07 -20.66
C PRO A 390 33.11 76.31 -21.97
N GLY A 391 31.77 76.50 -22.06
CA GLY A 391 30.66 76.72 -21.09
C GLY A 391 29.24 76.86 -21.75
N ASP A 392 28.27 77.45 -21.01
CA ASP A 392 26.92 78.00 -21.36
C ASP A 392 25.77 77.02 -21.81
N ASP A 393 24.46 77.35 -21.79
CA ASP A 393 23.46 77.86 -20.77
C ASP A 393 22.10 78.20 -21.49
N PHE A 394 20.87 78.34 -20.95
CA PHE A 394 20.15 78.00 -19.68
C PHE A 394 18.58 78.10 -19.93
N GLU A 395 17.71 78.20 -18.88
CA GLU A 395 16.26 78.60 -18.82
C GLU A 395 15.15 77.60 -19.29
N ASP A 396 13.90 77.56 -18.76
CA ASP A 396 13.36 77.49 -17.36
C ASP A 396 11.90 76.86 -17.37
N ASP A 397 10.76 77.16 -16.69
CA ASP A 397 10.24 78.21 -15.78
C ASP A 397 8.88 77.76 -15.10
N TRP A 398 8.36 78.52 -14.10
CA TRP A 398 7.01 78.59 -13.44
C TRP A 398 6.52 77.71 -12.24
N ASP A 399 5.88 78.43 -11.30
CA ASP A 399 5.32 78.13 -9.95
C ASP A 399 3.87 77.54 -9.95
N ASP A 400 3.14 77.22 -8.85
CA ASP A 400 3.06 77.81 -7.48
C ASP A 400 2.45 76.82 -6.42
N SER A 401 2.42 77.20 -5.14
CA SER A 401 1.87 76.44 -3.98
C SER A 401 0.57 77.05 -3.41
N PRO A 402 -0.15 76.36 -2.49
CA PRO A 402 0.01 76.73 -1.06
C PRO A 402 -0.18 75.58 -0.04
N SER A 403 0.05 75.89 1.24
CA SER A 403 0.04 74.97 2.39
C SER A 403 -1.20 75.06 3.29
N PHE A 404 -1.56 73.97 3.99
CA PHE A 404 -1.53 73.87 5.48
C PHE A 404 -2.22 72.59 6.02
N GLY A 405 -1.71 72.07 7.14
CA GLY A 405 -2.55 71.51 8.22
C GLY A 405 -2.60 69.99 8.45
N MET A 406 -1.78 69.53 9.42
CA MET A 406 -1.79 68.21 10.12
C MET A 406 -1.46 66.95 9.31
#